data_AF-A0A947X163-F1
#
_entry.id   AF-A0A947X163-F1
#
_cell.length_a   1.000
_cell.length_b   1.000
_cell.length_c   1.000
_cell.angle_alpha   90.00
_cell.angle_beta   90.00
_cell.angle_gamma   90.00
#
_symmetry.space_group_name_H-M   'P 1'
#
loop_
_entity.id
_entity.type
_entity.pdbx_description
1 polymer ?
#
loop_
_entity_poly.entity_id
_entity_poly.type
_entity_poly.pdbx_seq_one_letter_code
_entity_poly.pdbx_strand_id
1 'polypeptide(L)'
;MTTIRTSCILCGDVELVPTDLNLELFSSTGTGHYRFLCPHCEQEQRRPATHRVVSILLATGVSYEVVDDTPITEGEITRFSQSLDHNDWIEQLYS
;
A
#
# COMPACT_ATOMS: atom_id res chain seq x y z
N MET A 1 -10.13 23.05 -3.82
CA MET A 1 -9.64 21.89 -3.05
C MET A 1 -10.37 20.67 -3.56
N THR A 2 -9.66 19.62 -3.99
CA THR A 2 -10.27 18.37 -4.44
C THR A 2 -10.59 17.50 -3.23
N THR A 3 -11.80 16.96 -3.16
CA THR A 3 -12.22 16.02 -2.12
C THR A 3 -12.49 14.65 -2.72
N ILE A 4 -12.23 13.60 -1.94
CA ILE A 4 -12.46 12.20 -2.28
C ILE A 4 -13.48 11.66 -1.30
N ARG A 5 -14.59 11.12 -1.81
CA ARG A 5 -15.62 10.47 -1.00
C ARG A 5 -15.38 8.97 -0.96
N THR A 6 -15.28 8.42 0.25
CA THR A 6 -15.11 6.98 0.51
C THR A 6 -15.98 6.58 1.72
N SER A 7 -15.98 5.30 2.09
CA SER A 7 -16.80 4.80 3.20
C SER A 7 -15.95 4.19 4.32
N CYS A 8 -16.28 4.54 5.56
CA CYS A 8 -15.86 3.86 6.78
C CYS A 8 -16.90 2.80 7.16
N ILE A 9 -16.46 1.60 7.59
CA ILE A 9 -17.39 0.52 7.98
C ILE A 9 -18.25 0.87 9.20
N LEU A 10 -17.80 1.81 10.05
CA LEU A 10 -18.51 2.22 11.27
C LEU A 10 -19.36 3.48 11.08
N CYS A 11 -18.85 4.46 10.34
CA CYS A 11 -19.46 5.79 10.25
C CYS A 11 -20.25 6.02 8.94
N GLY A 12 -20.05 5.18 7.92
CA GLY A 12 -20.60 5.40 6.59
C GLY A 12 -19.70 6.28 5.71
N ASP A 13 -20.30 7.07 4.84
CA ASP A 13 -19.56 7.91 3.89
C ASP A 13 -18.80 9.04 4.59
N VAL A 14 -17.56 9.27 4.17
CA VAL A 14 -16.67 10.32 4.65
C VAL A 14 -15.99 11.02 3.48
N GLU A 15 -15.63 12.29 3.68
CA GLU A 15 -14.88 13.08 2.71
C GLU A 15 -13.46 13.32 3.21
N LEU A 16 -12.50 13.14 2.32
CA LEU A 16 -11.07 13.22 2.59
C LEU A 16 -10.38 14.10 1.55
N VAL A 17 -9.20 14.63 1.88
CA VAL A 17 -8.31 15.23 0.88
C VAL A 17 -7.28 14.18 0.41
N PRO A 18 -6.64 14.36 -0.76
CA PRO A 18 -5.70 13.37 -1.30
C PRO A 18 -4.57 12.97 -0.34
N THR A 19 -4.14 13.88 0.54
CA THR A 19 -3.09 13.63 1.54
C THR A 19 -3.52 12.72 2.69
N ASP A 20 -4.82 12.50 2.87
CA ASP A 20 -5.35 11.61 3.91
C ASP A 20 -5.40 10.15 3.45
N LEU A 21 -5.09 9.88 2.17
CA LEU A 21 -5.07 8.56 1.58
C LEU A 21 -3.64 8.12 1.25
N ASN A 22 -3.40 6.82 1.37
CA ASN A 22 -2.23 6.17 0.79
C ASN A 22 -2.67 4.99 -0.09
N LEU A 23 -2.10 4.87 -1.29
CA LEU A 23 -2.39 3.79 -2.23
C LEU A 23 -1.28 2.72 -2.20
N GLU A 24 -1.66 1.49 -1.93
CA GLU A 24 -0.84 0.28 -2.09
C GLU A 24 -1.13 -0.31 -3.48
N LEU A 25 -0.25 -0.06 -4.45
CA LEU A 25 -0.39 -0.53 -5.82
C LEU A 25 0.29 -1.90 -6.01
N PHE A 26 -0.46 -2.89 -6.44
CA PHE A 26 0.08 -4.22 -6.72
C PHE A 26 0.90 -4.24 -8.02
N SER A 27 2.14 -4.71 -7.91
CA SER A 27 3.11 -4.73 -9.01
C SER A 27 2.64 -5.57 -10.21
N SER A 28 1.88 -6.64 -9.98
CA SER A 28 1.52 -7.61 -11.00
C SER A 28 0.21 -7.29 -11.76
N THR A 29 -0.74 -6.59 -11.12
CA THR A 29 -2.12 -6.46 -11.64
C THR A 29 -2.55 -5.04 -11.99
N GLY A 30 -1.83 -4.01 -11.54
CA GLY A 30 -2.29 -2.62 -11.68
C GLY A 30 -3.58 -2.32 -10.90
N THR A 31 -3.91 -3.18 -9.93
CA THR A 31 -4.95 -2.96 -8.91
C THR A 31 -4.29 -2.74 -7.56
N GLY A 32 -5.05 -2.55 -6.50
CA GLY A 32 -4.43 -2.35 -5.20
C GLY A 32 -5.43 -2.17 -4.07
N HIS A 33 -4.94 -1.57 -3.00
CA HIS A 33 -5.77 -1.10 -1.90
C HIS A 33 -5.42 0.34 -1.58
N TYR A 34 -6.40 1.13 -1.15
CA TYR A 34 -6.10 2.42 -0.51
C TYR A 34 -6.46 2.36 0.96
N ARG A 35 -5.71 3.12 1.75
CA ARG A 35 -5.84 3.23 3.20
C ARG A 35 -6.09 4.66 3.61
N PHE A 36 -6.85 4.84 4.67
CA PHE A 36 -7.08 6.14 5.31
C PHE A 36 -7.48 5.94 6.77
N LEU A 37 -7.27 6.98 7.58
CA LEU A 37 -7.80 7.06 8.94
C LEU A 37 -9.18 7.73 8.90
N CYS A 38 -10.22 7.09 9.45
CA CYS A 38 -11.54 7.72 9.48
C CYS A 38 -11.52 8.99 10.34
N PRO A 39 -11.95 10.16 9.84
CA PRO A 39 -11.91 11.41 10.61
C PRO A 39 -12.92 11.46 11.77
N HIS A 40 -13.84 10.49 11.86
CA HIS A 40 -14.87 10.44 12.90
C HIS A 40 -14.58 9.44 14.03
N CYS A 41 -14.01 8.28 13.70
CA CYS A 41 -13.76 7.21 14.67
C CYS A 41 -12.29 6.81 14.78
N GLU A 42 -11.41 7.45 14.00
CA GLU A 42 -9.96 7.23 13.99
C GLU A 42 -9.57 5.78 13.71
N GLN A 43 -10.48 4.97 13.15
CA GLN A 43 -10.18 3.62 12.72
C GLN A 43 -9.53 3.65 11.36
N GLU A 44 -8.45 2.89 11.22
CA GLU A 44 -7.83 2.65 9.93
C GLU A 44 -8.78 1.83 9.04
N GLN A 45 -8.97 2.30 7.82
CA GLN A 45 -9.79 1.65 6.80
C GLN A 45 -8.90 1.24 5.63
N ARG A 46 -9.11 0.03 5.12
CA ARG A 46 -8.47 -0.48 3.89
C ARG A 46 -9.56 -0.85 2.89
N ARG A 47 -9.45 -0.36 1.67
CA ARG A 47 -10.47 -0.52 0.63
C ARG A 47 -9.85 -1.01 -0.67
N PRO A 48 -10.51 -1.91 -1.41
CA PRO A 48 -9.99 -2.37 -2.70
C PRO A 48 -10.02 -1.22 -3.72
N ALA A 49 -8.97 -1.14 -4.52
CA ALA A 49 -8.82 -0.20 -5.62
C ALA A 49 -8.77 -1.00 -6.93
N THR A 50 -9.84 -0.92 -7.72
CA THR A 50 -9.82 -1.42 -9.09
C THR A 50 -8.91 -0.54 -9.94
N HIS A 51 -8.53 -1.01 -11.15
CA HIS A 51 -7.70 -0.24 -12.08
C HIS A 51 -8.23 1.19 -12.32
N ARG A 52 -9.56 1.34 -12.41
CA ARG A 52 -10.21 2.65 -12.55
C ARG A 52 -9.99 3.52 -11.31
N VAL A 53 -10.16 2.96 -10.12
CA VAL A 53 -9.97 3.68 -8.85
C VAL A 53 -8.51 4.09 -8.70
N VAL A 54 -7.56 3.18 -8.94
CA VAL A 54 -6.11 3.47 -8.97
C VAL A 54 -5.81 4.66 -9.87
N SER A 55 -6.31 4.63 -11.11
CA SER A 55 -6.07 5.71 -12.08
C SER A 55 -6.58 7.07 -11.58
N ILE A 56 -7.75 7.09 -10.94
CA ILE A 56 -8.32 8.32 -10.35
C ILE A 56 -7.46 8.80 -9.19
N LEU A 57 -7.08 7.92 -8.25
CA LEU A 57 -6.29 8.29 -7.07
C LEU A 57 -4.92 8.87 -7.48
N LEU A 58 -4.23 8.22 -8.43
CA LEU A 58 -2.97 8.72 -8.99
C LEU A 58 -3.14 10.09 -9.67
N ALA A 59 -4.18 10.26 -10.48
CA ALA A 59 -4.46 11.54 -11.14
C ALA A 59 -4.80 12.67 -10.16
N THR A 60 -5.38 12.34 -8.99
CA THR A 60 -5.67 13.30 -7.92
C THR A 60 -4.46 13.62 -7.03
N GLY A 61 -3.31 12.97 -7.26
CA GLY A 61 -2.08 13.21 -6.50
C GLY A 61 -2.04 12.51 -5.13
N VAL A 62 -2.75 11.40 -4.97
CA VAL A 62 -2.65 10.54 -3.78
C VAL A 62 -1.28 9.86 -3.76
N SER A 63 -0.62 9.86 -2.60
CA SER A 63 0.64 9.15 -2.39
C SER A 63 0.46 7.64 -2.60
N TYR A 64 1.48 6.98 -3.13
CA TYR A 64 1.42 5.55 -3.35
C TYR A 64 2.76 4.85 -3.11
N GLU A 65 2.66 3.58 -2.79
CA GLU A 65 3.77 2.63 -2.74
C GLU A 65 3.45 1.42 -3.62
N VAL A 66 4.49 0.84 -4.22
CA VAL A 66 4.33 -0.39 -5.01
C VAL A 66 4.60 -1.57 -4.09
N VAL A 67 3.61 -2.46 -3.99
CA VAL A 67 3.64 -3.66 -3.16
C VAL A 67 3.68 -4.88 -4.07
N ASP A 68 4.57 -5.81 -3.75
CA ASP A 68 4.55 -7.13 -4.38
C ASP A 68 3.41 -7.96 -3.78
N ASP A 69 2.43 -8.32 -4.62
CA ASP A 69 1.29 -9.15 -4.22
C ASP A 69 1.49 -10.64 -4.55
N THR A 70 2.68 -11.00 -5.04
CA THR A 70 3.02 -12.40 -5.29
C THR A 70 3.41 -13.12 -3.99
N PRO A 71 2.96 -14.37 -3.77
CA PRO A 71 3.40 -15.14 -2.63
C PRO A 71 4.91 -15.36 -2.67
N ILE A 72 5.58 -15.15 -1.54
CA ILE A 72 7.00 -15.48 -1.38
C ILE A 72 7.20 -16.97 -1.69
N THR A 73 8.13 -17.28 -2.59
CA THR A 73 8.44 -18.65 -3.01
C THR A 73 9.52 -19.29 -2.12
N GLU A 74 9.53 -20.63 -2.07
CA GLU A 74 10.56 -21.39 -1.33
C GLU A 74 11.98 -21.12 -1.87
N GLY A 75 12.11 -20.86 -3.18
CA GLY A 75 13.37 -20.48 -3.80
C GLY A 75 13.87 -19.11 -3.34
N GLU A 76 12.98 -18.15 -3.13
CA GLU A 76 13.32 -16.85 -2.56
C GLU A 76 13.74 -16.95 -1.10
N ILE A 77 13.03 -17.76 -0.30
CA ILE A 77 13.40 -18.02 1.09
C ILE A 77 14.78 -18.65 1.16
N THR A 78 15.06 -19.65 0.31
CA THR A 78 16.36 -20.33 0.26
C THR A 78 17.48 -19.37 -0.11
N ARG A 79 17.26 -18.52 -1.13
CA ARG A 79 18.24 -17.50 -1.54
C ARG A 79 18.53 -16.51 -0.42
N PHE A 80 17.49 -16.04 0.27
CA PHE A 80 17.65 -15.15 1.42
C PHE A 80 18.42 -15.83 2.56
N SER A 81 18.07 -17.07 2.91
CA SER A 81 18.78 -17.85 3.94
C SER A 81 20.27 -18.00 3.62
N GLN A 82 20.60 -18.33 2.38
CA GLN A 82 22.00 -18.48 1.94
C GLN A 82 22.78 -17.17 2.00
N SER A 83 22.10 -16.03 1.79
CA SER A 83 22.71 -14.70 1.95
C SER A 83 23.05 -14.38 3.40
N LEU A 84 22.26 -14.88 4.36
CA LEU A 84 22.52 -14.69 5.80
C LEU A 84 23.64 -15.58 6.33
N ASP A 85 23.90 -16.71 5.70
CA ASP A 85 24.98 -17.63 6.10
C ASP A 85 26.38 -17.14 5.65
N HIS A 86 26.46 -16.19 4.72
CA HIS A 86 27.72 -15.53 4.37
C HIS A 86 28.07 -14.51 5.45
N ASN A 87 29.17 -14.73 6.17
CA ASN A 87 29.64 -13.93 7.32
C ASN A 87 29.86 -12.42 7.04
N ASP A 88 29.70 -11.99 5.79
CA ASP A 88 29.85 -10.62 5.29
C ASP A 88 28.54 -9.81 5.31
N TRP A 89 27.38 -10.44 5.61
CA TRP A 89 26.07 -9.73 5.61
C TRP A 89 26.01 -8.58 6.62
N ILE A 90 26.76 -8.69 7.73
CA ILE A 90 26.85 -7.62 8.74
C ILE A 90 27.61 -6.42 8.18
N GLU A 91 28.67 -6.64 7.39
CA GLU A 91 29.47 -5.54 6.82
C GLU A 91 28.66 -4.73 5.78
N GLN A 92 27.71 -5.37 5.09
CA GLN A 92 26.83 -4.72 4.11
C GLN A 92 25.75 -3.81 4.71
N LEU A 93 25.42 -3.93 6.00
CA LEU A 93 24.42 -3.08 6.65
C LEU A 93 25.00 -1.75 7.17
N TYR A 94 26.32 -1.61 7.21
CA TYR A 94 27.02 -0.41 7.68
C TYR A 94 27.67 0.41 6.55
N SER A 95 27.40 0.07 5.29
CA SER A 95 27.77 0.86 4.10
C SER A 95 26.57 1.57 3.50
#